data_AF-A0A9X5XBH7-F1
#
_entry.id   AF-A0A9X5XBH7-F1
#
_cell.length_a   1.000
_cell.length_b   1.000
_cell.length_c   1.000
_cell.angle_alpha   90.00
_cell.angle_beta   90.00
_cell.angle_gamma   90.00
#
_symmetry.space_group_name_H-M   'P 1'
#
loop_
_entity.id
_entity.type
_entity.pdbx_description
1 polymer ?
#
loop_
_entity_poly.entity_id
_entity_poly.type
_entity_poly.pdbx_seq_one_letter_code
_entity_poly.pdbx_strand_id
1 'polypeptide(L)'
;MDPVIIVGAGPVGLTLALALARQEVPCVVLDEGPGKDEQRLARTVVLREDTAALVERLTGLPLTDAGFRWAGWRSMRRKQVMREIDFAARASDTHSPDFEADAHGSGGAAHGAGG
;
A
#
# COMPACT_ATOMS: atom_id res chain seq x y z
N MET A 1 -30.83 -10.06 4.34
CA MET A 1 -29.55 -10.41 4.97
C MET A 1 -29.31 -9.38 6.05
N ASP A 2 -28.96 -9.81 7.27
CA ASP A 2 -28.67 -8.87 8.35
C ASP A 2 -27.33 -8.17 8.10
N PRO A 3 -27.18 -6.88 8.47
CA PRO A 3 -25.96 -6.15 8.22
C PRO A 3 -24.83 -6.61 9.14
N VAL A 4 -23.59 -6.50 8.68
CA VAL A 4 -22.41 -6.67 9.53
C VAL A 4 -22.32 -5.50 10.51
N ILE A 5 -22.27 -5.79 11.81
CA ILE A 5 -22.08 -4.77 12.84
C ILE A 5 -20.57 -4.61 13.10
N ILE A 6 -20.07 -3.39 12.95
CA ILE A 6 -18.69 -2.99 13.21
C ILE A 6 -18.69 -2.07 14.42
N VAL A 7 -17.97 -2.45 15.48
CA VAL A 7 -17.84 -1.61 16.69
C VAL A 7 -16.47 -0.92 16.67
N GLY A 8 -16.49 0.41 16.58
CA GLY A 8 -15.36 1.32 16.50
C GLY A 8 -15.21 1.96 15.12
N ALA A 9 -15.30 3.30 15.04
CA ALA A 9 -15.02 4.07 13.82
C ALA A 9 -13.56 4.56 13.75
N GLY A 10 -12.64 3.79 14.34
CA GLY A 10 -11.21 3.98 14.14
C GLY A 10 -10.74 3.51 12.75
N PRO A 11 -9.43 3.63 12.45
CA PRO A 11 -8.88 3.26 11.15
C PRO A 11 -9.23 1.84 10.70
N VAL A 12 -9.21 0.86 11.62
CA VAL A 12 -9.52 -0.55 11.30
C VAL A 12 -11.00 -0.72 10.94
N GLY A 13 -11.92 -0.18 11.74
CA GLY A 13 -13.35 -0.32 11.52
C GLY A 13 -13.82 0.39 10.25
N LEU A 14 -13.31 1.59 9.97
CA LEU A 14 -13.59 2.31 8.74
C LEU A 14 -13.01 1.60 7.51
N THR A 15 -11.80 1.04 7.61
CA THR A 15 -11.20 0.23 6.54
C THR A 15 -12.09 -0.98 6.22
N LEU A 16 -12.58 -1.69 7.24
CA LEU A 16 -13.48 -2.81 7.06
C LEU A 16 -14.81 -2.37 6.42
N ALA A 17 -15.41 -1.27 6.90
CA ALA A 17 -16.66 -0.74 6.34
C ALA A 17 -16.52 -0.40 4.84
N LEU A 18 -15.43 0.27 4.45
CA LEU A 18 -15.14 0.56 3.05
C LEU A 18 -14.94 -0.71 2.22
N ALA A 19 -14.25 -1.71 2.76
CA ALA A 19 -14.04 -2.98 2.07
C ALA A 19 -15.37 -3.72 1.83
N LEU A 20 -16.26 -3.76 2.83
CA LEU A 20 -17.59 -4.36 2.70
C LEU A 20 -18.47 -3.60 1.72
N ALA A 21 -18.45 -2.27 1.74
CA ALA A 21 -19.21 -1.44 0.81
C ALA A 21 -18.82 -1.73 -0.66
N ARG A 22 -17.53 -1.94 -0.94
CA ARG A 22 -17.03 -2.30 -2.28
C ARG A 22 -17.47 -3.69 -2.75
N GLN A 23 -17.86 -4.56 -1.83
CA GLN A 23 -18.40 -5.90 -2.11
C GLN A 23 -19.93 -5.93 -1.99
N GLU A 24 -20.57 -4.77 -1.91
CA GLU A 24 -22.03 -4.63 -1.75
C GLU A 24 -22.60 -5.36 -0.51
N VAL A 25 -21.78 -5.52 0.53
CA VAL A 25 -22.20 -6.13 1.80
C VAL A 25 -22.72 -5.04 2.74
N PRO A 26 -24.00 -5.10 3.19
CA PRO A 26 -24.54 -4.13 4.14
C PRO A 26 -23.80 -4.17 5.48
N CYS A 27 -23.43 -3.01 6.02
CA CYS A 27 -22.83 -2.91 7.35
C CYS A 27 -23.31 -1.67 8.12
N VAL A 28 -23.26 -1.77 9.45
CA VAL A 28 -23.53 -0.67 10.40
C VAL A 28 -22.28 -0.47 11.25
N VAL A 29 -21.78 0.76 11.29
CA VAL A 29 -20.65 1.15 12.16
C VAL A 29 -21.19 1.86 13.40
N LEU A 30 -20.77 1.40 14.57
CA LEU A 30 -21.10 1.99 15.86
C LEU A 30 -19.80 2.52 16.48
N ASP A 31 -19.77 3.78 16.92
CA ASP A 31 -18.59 4.35 17.58
C ASP A 31 -18.96 5.05 18.88
N GLU A 32 -17.99 5.14 19.80
CA GLU A 32 -18.16 5.89 21.04
C GLU A 32 -17.93 7.39 20.79
N GLY A 33 -18.98 8.20 20.99
CA GLY A 33 -18.85 9.65 20.91
C GLY A 33 -20.17 10.37 20.68
N PRO A 34 -20.24 11.69 20.90
CA PRO A 34 -21.46 12.49 20.76
C PRO A 34 -21.90 12.70 19.30
N GLY A 35 -21.42 11.87 18.36
CA GLY A 35 -21.67 11.99 16.91
C GLY A 35 -20.93 13.13 16.22
N LYS A 36 -20.18 13.95 16.95
CA LYS A 36 -19.22 14.92 16.39
C LYS A 36 -17.82 14.35 16.54
N ASP A 37 -17.08 14.33 15.44
CA ASP A 37 -15.66 13.98 15.49
C ASP A 37 -14.94 15.15 16.17
N GLU A 38 -14.69 15.02 17.47
CA GLU A 38 -13.82 15.96 18.16
C GLU A 38 -12.42 15.83 17.54
N GLN A 39 -11.89 16.96 17.07
CA GLN A 39 -10.57 17.01 16.45
C GLN A 39 -9.51 16.53 17.45
N ARG A 40 -9.12 15.26 17.33
CA ARG A 40 -8.06 14.66 18.13
C ARG A 40 -6.74 14.75 17.38
N LEU A 41 -5.66 14.95 18.12
CA LEU A 41 -4.33 14.81 17.54
C LEU A 41 -4.17 13.40 16.97
N ALA A 42 -3.64 13.31 15.76
CA ALA A 42 -3.40 12.02 15.13
C ALA A 42 -2.38 11.22 15.96
N ARG A 43 -2.73 9.96 16.28
CA ARG A 43 -1.83 9.05 17.00
C ARG A 43 -0.67 8.57 16.12
N THR A 44 -0.81 8.67 14.80
CA THR A 44 0.22 8.43 13.80
C THR A 44 0.10 9.44 12.66
N VAL A 45 1.22 9.81 12.07
CA VAL A 45 1.31 10.65 10.86
C VAL A 45 2.09 9.97 9.73
N VAL A 46 2.49 8.71 9.93
CA VAL A 46 3.27 7.93 8.97
C VAL A 46 2.47 6.70 8.58
N LEU A 47 2.25 6.56 7.28
CA LEU A 47 1.69 5.35 6.68
C LEU A 47 2.81 4.60 5.94
N ARG A 48 2.83 3.29 6.08
CA ARG A 48 3.65 2.43 5.21
C ARG A 48 3.05 2.39 3.81
N GLU A 49 3.87 2.04 2.83
CA GLU A 49 3.48 1.99 1.42
C GLU A 49 2.26 1.10 1.17
N ASP A 50 2.21 -0.08 1.79
CA ASP A 50 1.10 -1.02 1.68
C ASP A 50 -0.22 -0.45 2.24
N THR A 51 -0.14 0.28 3.35
CA THR A 51 -1.30 0.92 3.98
C THR A 51 -1.78 2.10 3.13
N ALA A 52 -0.87 2.91 2.59
CA ALA A 52 -1.23 4.00 1.69
C ALA A 52 -1.91 3.46 0.42
N ALA A 53 -1.33 2.44 -0.20
CA ALA A 53 -1.89 1.79 -1.40
C ALA A 53 -3.25 1.11 -1.11
N LEU A 54 -3.45 0.54 0.08
CA LEU A 54 -4.73 0.01 0.51
C LEU A 54 -5.79 1.11 0.57
N VAL A 55 -5.49 2.25 1.19
CA VAL A 55 -6.44 3.36 1.32
C VAL A 55 -6.82 3.89 -0.07
N GLU A 56 -5.85 4.13 -0.95
CA GLU A 56 -6.12 4.59 -2.33
C GLU A 56 -7.02 3.61 -3.10
N ARG A 57 -6.79 2.29 -2.95
CA ARG A 57 -7.66 1.26 -3.55
C ARG A 57 -9.08 1.26 -2.99
N LEU A 58 -9.23 1.53 -1.69
CA LEU A 58 -10.53 1.53 -1.04
C LEU A 58 -11.35 2.78 -1.38
N THR A 59 -10.72 3.95 -1.35
CA THR A 59 -11.38 5.26 -1.55
C THR A 59 -11.45 5.68 -3.02
N GLY A 60 -10.55 5.17 -3.86
CA GLY A 60 -10.39 5.65 -5.24
C GLY A 60 -9.78 7.06 -5.33
N LEU A 61 -9.27 7.59 -4.21
CA LEU A 61 -8.68 8.93 -4.13
C LEU A 61 -7.18 8.82 -3.88
N PRO A 62 -6.34 9.60 -4.59
CA PRO A 62 -4.91 9.62 -4.34
C PRO A 62 -4.61 10.22 -2.96
N LEU A 63 -3.70 9.60 -2.20
CA LEU A 63 -3.28 10.12 -0.90
C LEU A 63 -2.24 11.23 -1.01
N THR A 64 -1.62 11.39 -2.18
CA THR A 64 -0.58 12.37 -2.45
C THR A 64 -1.03 13.81 -2.22
N ASP A 65 -2.31 14.09 -2.41
CA ASP A 65 -2.85 15.45 -2.29
C ASP A 65 -3.17 15.79 -0.83
N ALA A 66 -3.32 14.76 0.02
CA ALA A 66 -3.64 14.88 1.44
C ALA A 66 -2.40 14.76 2.36
N GLY A 67 -1.22 14.46 1.82
CA GLY A 67 -0.02 14.19 2.62
C GLY A 67 1.29 14.38 1.85
N PHE A 68 2.41 13.99 2.47
CA PHE A 68 3.74 14.08 1.86
C PHE A 68 4.41 12.72 1.85
N ARG A 69 5.04 12.36 0.73
CA ARG A 69 5.98 11.23 0.70
C ARG A 69 7.27 11.64 1.38
N TRP A 70 7.70 10.87 2.37
CA TRP A 70 8.99 11.11 3.01
C TRP A 70 10.10 10.79 2.01
N ALA A 71 10.97 11.77 1.74
CA ALA A 71 12.11 11.58 0.85
C ALA A 71 13.29 10.90 1.56
N GLY A 72 13.37 11.00 2.89
CA GLY A 72 14.48 10.47 3.67
C GLY A 72 14.42 10.87 5.13
N TRP A 73 15.47 10.49 5.87
CA TRP A 73 15.67 10.87 7.26
C TRP A 73 17.13 11.25 7.49
N ARG A 74 17.35 12.34 8.23
CA ARG A 74 18.68 12.72 8.75
C ARG A 74 18.67 12.85 10.28
N SER A 75 19.74 12.41 10.92
CA SER A 75 20.03 12.68 12.33
C SER A 75 21.16 13.69 12.45
N MET A 76 21.06 14.60 13.43
CA MET A 76 22.02 15.68 13.61
C MET A 76 22.48 15.78 15.07
N ARG A 77 23.76 16.08 15.29
CA ARG A 77 24.32 16.40 16.61
C ARG A 77 25.22 17.62 16.49
N ARG A 78 25.00 18.63 17.34
CA ARG A 78 25.78 19.89 17.32
C ARG A 78 25.89 20.52 15.92
N LYS A 79 24.77 20.57 15.19
CA LYS A 79 24.68 21.05 13.80
C LYS A 79 25.43 20.21 12.75
N GLN A 80 26.02 19.07 13.11
CA GLN A 80 26.63 18.12 12.18
C GLN A 80 25.65 16.99 11.86
N VAL A 81 25.55 16.60 10.58
CA VAL A 81 24.78 15.42 10.16
C VAL A 81 25.56 14.18 10.57
N MET A 82 24.91 13.29 11.32
CA MET A 82 25.51 12.05 11.81
C MET A 82 25.15 10.86 10.92
N ARG A 83 23.92 10.86 10.39
CA ARG A 83 23.41 9.85 9.48
C ARG A 83 22.36 10.47 8.58
N GLU A 84 22.36 10.04 7.34
CA GLU A 84 21.34 10.38 6.35
C GLU A 84 20.90 9.09 5.65
N ILE A 85 19.61 8.97 5.40
CA ILE A 85 18.99 7.88 4.67
C ILE A 85 18.10 8.53 3.63
N ASP A 86 18.39 8.27 2.35
CA ASP A 86 17.52 8.61 1.23
C ASP A 86 16.61 7.41 0.97
N PHE A 87 15.29 7.64 0.97
CA PHE A 87 14.31 6.58 0.73
C PHE A 87 14.10 6.30 -0.78
N ALA A 88 14.33 7.28 -1.65
CA ALA A 88 14.23 7.09 -3.10
C ALA A 88 15.39 6.22 -3.63
N ALA A 89 16.61 6.42 -3.11
CA ALA A 89 17.79 5.66 -3.51
C ALA A 89 17.72 4.16 -3.17
N ARG A 90 16.91 3.79 -2.17
CA ARG A 90 16.79 2.39 -1.72
C ARG A 90 15.72 1.59 -2.49
N ALA A 91 14.80 2.27 -3.16
CA ALA A 91 13.81 1.64 -4.03
C ALA A 91 14.43 1.12 -5.34
N SER A 92 15.49 1.77 -5.84
CA SER A 92 16.21 1.35 -7.06
C SER A 92 17.06 0.08 -6.88
N ASP A 93 17.43 -0.28 -5.65
CA ASP A 93 18.27 -1.46 -5.37
C ASP A 93 17.47 -2.78 -5.36
N THR A 94 16.13 -2.73 -5.40
CA THR A 94 15.26 -3.92 -5.48
C THR A 94 14.90 -4.21 -6.93
N HIS A 95 15.90 -4.45 -7.79
CA HIS A 95 15.67 -5.10 -9.08
C HIS A 95 15.64 -6.62 -8.85
N SER A 96 14.54 -7.26 -9.27
CA SER A 96 14.36 -8.71 -9.15
C SER A 96 15.48 -9.45 -9.90
N PRO A 97 15.97 -10.60 -9.40
CA PRO A 97 16.88 -11.42 -10.20
C PRO A 97 16.14 -11.88 -11.45
N ASP A 98 16.68 -11.56 -12.61
CA ASP A 98 16.21 -12.07 -13.90
C ASP A 98 16.21 -13.61 -13.84
N PHE A 99 15.02 -14.20 -13.80
CA PHE A 99 14.87 -15.62 -14.05
C PHE A 99 14.87 -15.78 -15.57
N GLU A 100 16.08 -15.84 -16.16
CA GLU A 100 16.27 -16.20 -17.56
C GLU A 100 15.75 -17.63 -17.76
N ALA A 101 14.56 -17.76 -18.33
CA ALA A 101 14.04 -19.03 -18.76
C ALA A 101 14.76 -19.44 -20.06
N ASP A 102 15.70 -20.38 -19.93
CA ASP A 102 16.30 -21.07 -21.07
C ASP A 102 15.21 -21.76 -21.91
N ALA A 103 14.79 -21.06 -22.97
CA ALA A 103 13.94 -21.63 -24.00
C ALA A 103 14.80 -22.56 -24.88
N HIS A 104 14.96 -23.82 -24.47
CA HIS A 104 15.34 -24.88 -25.39
C HIS A 104 14.19 -25.15 -26.35
N GLY A 105 14.15 -24.37 -27.44
CA GLY A 105 13.33 -24.63 -28.61
C GLY A 105 13.80 -25.91 -29.30
N SER A 106 13.01 -26.96 -29.15
CA SER A 106 13.05 -28.14 -30.02
C SER A 106 12.60 -27.74 -31.43
N GLY A 107 13.39 -28.09 -32.44
CA GLY A 107 13.09 -27.74 -33.82
C GLY A 107 13.70 -28.71 -34.83
N GLY A 108 12.85 -29.60 -35.36
CA GLY A 108 12.91 -29.99 -36.77
C GLY A 108 13.70 -31.24 -37.13
N ALA A 109 13.02 -32.38 -37.09
CA ALA A 109 13.44 -33.62 -37.73
C ALA A 109 13.57 -33.47 -39.26
N ALA A 110 14.53 -34.21 -39.81
CA ALA A 110 14.90 -34.32 -41.20
C ALA A 110 13.76 -34.82 -42.10
N HIS A 111 13.65 -34.26 -43.32
CA HIS A 111 13.36 -35.01 -44.55
C HIS A 111 13.66 -34.15 -45.78
N GLY A 112 14.53 -34.65 -46.66
CA GLY A 112 14.86 -34.03 -47.94
C GLY A 112 15.78 -34.93 -48.75
N ALA A 113 15.18 -35.89 -49.44
CA ALA A 113 15.83 -36.77 -50.40
C ALA A 113 16.36 -35.99 -51.62
N GLY A 114 17.50 -36.41 -52.15
CA GLY A 114 17.98 -35.96 -53.46
C GLY A 114 19.27 -36.66 -53.89
N GLY A 115 19.20 -37.33 -55.04
CA GLY A 115 20.29 -37.46 -56.03
C GLY A 115 21.35 -38.50 -55.78
#